data_AF-A0A0K6IB63-F1
#
_entry.id   AF-A0A0K6IB63-F1
#
_cell.length_a   1.000
_cell.length_b   1.000
_cell.length_c   1.000
_cell.angle_alpha   90.00
_cell.angle_beta   90.00
_cell.angle_gamma   90.00
#
_symmetry.space_group_name_H-M   'P 1'
#
loop_
_entity.id
_entity.type
_entity.pdbx_description
1 polymer ?
#
loop_
_entity_poly.entity_id
_entity_poly.type
_entity_poly.pdbx_seq_one_letter_code
_entity_poly.pdbx_strand_id
1 'polypeptide(L)' 'MTHHIAIIGAGASGRLLAANLGRLTAGRIRISLIEQADRIARGIAYAPVDRGHLLNTRVRNMSAYADAPDHFGE' A
#
# COMPACT_ATOMS: atom_id res chain seq x y z
N MET A 1 6.59 5.39 25.49
CA MET A 1 7.50 5.36 24.33
C MET A 1 6.67 5.20 23.07
N THR A 2 6.82 6.09 22.09
CA THR A 2 6.14 5.94 20.80
C THR A 2 6.98 5.01 19.94
N HIS A 3 6.43 3.85 19.57
CA HIS A 3 7.11 2.95 18.64
C HIS A 3 7.15 3.61 17.26
N HIS A 4 8.32 3.64 16.63
CA HIS A 4 8.52 4.20 15.29
C HIS A 4 8.97 3.08 14.35
N ILE A 5 8.22 2.88 13.27
CA ILE A 5 8.49 1.88 12.24
C ILE A 5 8.87 2.60 10.94
N ALA A 6 10.03 2.23 10.39
CA ALA A 6 10.43 2.62 9.05
C ALA A 6 10.16 1.47 8.07
N ILE A 7 9.51 1.78 6.95
CA ILE A 7 9.18 0.83 5.88
C ILE A 7 9.94 1.26 4.64
N ILE A 8 10.80 0.38 4.12
CA ILE A 8 11.56 0.59 2.89
C ILE A 8 10.76 0.02 1.71
N GLY A 9 10.48 0.87 0.73
CA GLY A 9 9.59 0.61 -0.40
C GLY A 9 8.16 1.08 -0.12
N ALA A 10 7.71 2.10 -0.86
CA ALA A 10 6.35 2.64 -0.76
C ALA A 10 5.49 2.28 -1.99
N GLY A 11 5.76 1.13 -2.61
CA GLY A 11 4.85 0.48 -3.56
C GLY A 11 3.58 -0.06 -2.88
N ALA A 12 2.83 -0.93 -3.57
CA ALA A 12 1.57 -1.48 -3.06
C ALA A 12 1.73 -2.11 -1.68
N SER A 13 2.66 -3.05 -1.50
CA SER A 13 2.86 -3.77 -0.24
C SER A 13 3.21 -2.86 0.94
N GLY A 14 4.14 -1.92 0.76
CA GLY A 14 4.55 -1.00 1.83
C GLY A 14 3.41 -0.08 2.27
N ARG A 15 2.60 0.40 1.33
CA ARG A 15 1.39 1.17 1.65
C ARG A 15 0.33 0.36 2.36
N LEU A 16 0.07 -0.87 1.91
CA LEU A 16 -0.89 -1.77 2.56
C LEU A 16 -0.46 -2.08 4.00
N LEU A 17 0.83 -2.33 4.22
CA LEU A 17 1.39 -2.51 5.56
C LEU A 17 1.17 -1.26 6.42
N ALA A 18 1.52 -0.07 5.92
CA ALA A 18 1.34 1.18 6.67
C ALA A 18 -0.14 1.44 7.01
N ALA A 19 -1.06 1.19 6.08
CA ALA A 19 -2.51 1.35 6.31
C ALA A 19 -3.02 0.38 7.38
N ASN A 20 -2.63 -0.89 7.33
CA ASN A 20 -3.02 -1.89 8.32
C ASN A 20 -2.43 -1.58 9.70
N LEU A 21 -1.16 -1.18 9.77
CA LEU A 21 -0.51 -0.77 11.01
C LEU A 21 -1.19 0.46 11.64
N GLY A 22 -1.56 1.46 10.84
CA GLY A 22 -2.29 2.64 11.31
C GLY A 22 -3.64 2.26 11.93
N ARG A 23 -4.37 1.33 11.30
CA ARG A 23 -5.65 0.83 11.79
C ARG A 23 -5.52 0.00 13.06
N LEU A 24 -4.62 -0.99 13.08
CA LEU A 24 -4.42 -1.90 14.21
C LEU A 24 -3.94 -1.18 15.48
N THR A 25 -3.22 -0.07 15.32
CA THR A 25 -2.66 0.69 16.44
C THR A 25 -3.47 1.93 16.81
N ALA A 26 -4.60 2.17 16.12
CA ALA A 26 -5.36 3.41 16.24
C ALA A 26 -4.47 4.67 16.11
N GLY A 27 -3.51 4.63 15.18
CA GLY A 27 -2.57 5.74 14.92
C GLY A 27 -1.53 6.00 16.01
N ARG A 28 -1.35 5.11 16.99
CA ARG A 28 -0.43 5.31 18.12
C ARG A 28 1.05 5.09 17.80
N ILE A 29 1.37 4.59 16.61
CA ILE A 29 2.74 4.40 16.14
C ILE A 29 3.08 5.41 15.06
N ARG A 30 4.31 5.89 15.08
CA ARG A 30 4.86 6.71 14.00
C ARG A 30 5.29 5.78 12.87
N ILE A 31 4.93 6.10 11.63
CA ILE A 31 5.30 5.30 10.45
C ILE A 31 6.03 6.20 9.46
N SER A 32 7.20 5.77 8.99
CA SER A 32 7.93 6.42 7.91
C SER A 32 7.96 5.49 6.70
N LEU A 33 7.42 5.95 5.57
CA LEU A 33 7.55 5.29 4.26
C LEU A 33 8.74 5.90 3.53
N ILE A 34 9.67 5.06 3.07
CA ILE A 34 10.87 5.48 2.35
C ILE A 34 10.80 4.86 0.96
N GLU A 35 10.81 5.68 -0.08
CA GLU A 35 10.73 5.26 -1.48
C GLU A 35 11.81 5.98 -2.29
N GLN A 36 12.46 5.24 -3.18
CA GLN A 36 13.47 5.79 -4.06
C GLN A 36 12.85 6.46 -5.30
N ALA A 37 11.68 5.99 -5.73
CA ALA A 37 10.98 6.52 -6.89
C ALA A 37 10.29 7.86 -6.58
N ASP A 38 10.20 8.73 -7.59
CA ASP A 38 9.52 10.03 -7.50
C ASP A 38 8.01 9.92 -7.20
N ARG A 39 7.42 8.74 -7.38
CA ARG A 39 6.00 8.47 -7.14
C ARG A 39 5.79 7.32 -6.16
N ILE A 40 5.23 7.68 -5.01
CA ILE A 40 4.72 6.74 -4.02
C ILE A 40 3.53 5.96 -4.60
N ALA A 41 3.23 4.79 -4.03
CA ALA A 41 2.05 3.95 -4.28
C ALA A 41 1.99 3.19 -5.59
N ARG A 42 2.88 3.52 -6.53
CA ARG A 42 2.92 2.88 -7.84
C ARG A 42 3.81 1.65 -7.78
N GLY A 43 4.99 1.76 -7.17
CA GLY A 43 5.97 0.65 -7.17
C GLY A 43 6.24 0.12 -8.59
N ILE A 44 6.81 -1.08 -8.68
CA ILE A 44 7.14 -1.69 -9.98
C ILE A 44 5.90 -2.07 -10.80
N ALA A 45 4.82 -2.48 -10.12
CA ALA A 45 3.57 -2.92 -10.77
C ALA A 45 2.86 -1.80 -11.54
N TYR A 46 3.20 -0.53 -11.27
CA TYR A 46 2.64 0.64 -11.95
C TYR A 46 3.72 1.63 -12.44
N ALA A 47 4.97 1.14 -12.63
CA ALA A 47 6.06 1.84 -13.35
C ALA A 47 5.82 1.75 -14.88
N PRO A 48 6.62 2.41 -15.77
CA PRO A 48 6.17 3.05 -17.01
C PRO A 48 4.95 2.39 -17.66
N VAL A 49 3.91 3.20 -17.78
CA VAL A 49 2.53 2.78 -18.00
C VAL A 49 2.35 2.42 -19.47
N ASP A 50 2.89 1.28 -19.88
CA ASP A 50 2.36 0.61 -21.06
C ASP A 50 0.91 0.20 -20.72
N ARG A 51 -0.04 0.59 -21.56
CA ARG A 51 -1.45 0.24 -21.38
C ARG A 51 -1.69 -1.28 -21.44
N GLY A 52 -0.74 -2.05 -21.98
CA GLY A 52 -0.72 -3.50 -21.96
C GLY A 52 -0.23 -4.12 -20.63
N HIS A 53 0.38 -3.35 -19.73
CA HIS A 53 0.78 -3.85 -18.41
C HIS A 53 -0.44 -3.97 -17.49
N LEU A 54 -1.08 -5.14 -17.53
CA LEU A 54 -2.21 -5.50 -16.68
C LEU A 54 -1.76 -6.27 -15.44
N LEU A 55 -2.54 -6.16 -14.37
CA LEU A 55 -2.39 -7.02 -13.20
C LEU A 55 -3.06 -8.37 -13.43
N ASN A 56 -2.53 -9.40 -12.78
CA ASN A 56 -3.12 -10.75 -12.78
C ASN A 56 -4.45 -10.84 -12.00
N THR A 57 -4.90 -9.73 -11.41
CA THR A 57 -6.09 -9.67 -10.56
C THR A 57 -7.00 -8.54 -11.04
N ARG A 58 -8.30 -8.82 -11.11
CA ARG A 58 -9.32 -7.79 -11.39
C ARG A 58 -9.45 -6.86 -10.19
N VAL A 59 -9.65 -5.57 -10.44
CA VAL A 59 -9.87 -4.53 -9.40
C VAL A 59 -10.89 -4.98 -8.35
N ARG A 60 -12.04 -5.53 -8.77
CA ARG A 60 -13.09 -6.01 -7.86
C ARG A 60 -12.68 -7.15 -6.90
N ASN A 61 -11.55 -7.81 -7.16
CA ASN A 61 -11.01 -8.88 -6.32
C ASN A 61 -9.85 -8.36 -5.43
N MET A 62 -9.56 -7.06 -5.46
CA MET A 62 -8.50 -6.46 -4.67
C MET A 62 -9.12 -5.77 -3.46
N SER A 63 -8.42 -5.80 -2.32
CA SER A 63 -8.74 -4.97 -1.17
C SER A 63 -7.48 -4.60 -0.42
N ALA A 64 -7.53 -3.47 0.28
CA ALA A 64 -6.50 -3.09 1.23
C ALA A 64 -6.65 -3.79 2.60
N TYR A 65 -7.84 -4.34 2.88
CA TYR A 65 -8.24 -4.86 4.18
C TYR A 65 -8.94 -6.20 4.03
N ALA A 66 -8.46 -7.21 4.77
CA ALA A 66 -8.99 -8.57 4.69
C ALA A 66 -10.46 -8.68 5.12
N ASP A 67 -10.91 -7.79 6.01
CA ASP A 67 -12.26 -7.74 6.55
C ASP A 67 -13.19 -6.76 5.81
N ALA A 68 -12.69 -6.09 4.77
CA ALA A 68 -13.49 -5.26 3.87
C ALA A 68 -13.17 -5.61 2.41
N PRO A 69 -13.61 -6.79 1.92
CA PRO A 69 -13.21 -7.33 0.62
C PRO A 69 -13.59 -6.44 -0.58
N ASP A 70 -14.64 -5.63 -0.45
CA ASP A 70 -15.13 -4.76 -1.54
C ASP A 70 -14.52 -3.34 -1.51
N HIS A 71 -13.65 -3.03 -0.53
CA HIS A 71 -13.12 -1.67 -0.29
C HIS A 71 -12.45 -0.99 -1.49
N PHE A 72 -11.89 -1.76 -2.43
CA PHE A 72 -11.20 -1.19 -3.60
C PHE A 72 -12.11 -0.96 -4.81
N GLY A 73 -13.30 -1.57 -4.82
CA GLY A 73 -14.21 -1.58 -5.98
C GLY A 73 -15.40 -0.63 -5.88
N GLU A 74 -15.54 0.09 -4.75
CA GLU A 74 -16.49 1.20 -4.59
C GLU A 74 -16.05 2.48 -5.32
#